data_AF-A0A946I7H0-F1
#
_entry.id   AF-A0A946I7H0-F1
#
_cell.length_a   1.000
_cell.length_b   1.000
_cell.length_c   1.000
_cell.angle_alpha   90.00
_cell.angle_beta   90.00
_cell.angle_gamma   90.00
#
_symmetry.space_group_name_H-M   'P 1'
#
loop_
_entity.id
_entity.type
_entity.pdbx_description
1 polymer ?
#
loop_
_entity_poly.entity_id
_entity_poly.type
_entity_poly.pdbx_seq_one_letter_code
_entity_poly.pdbx_strand_id
1 'polypeptide(L)'
;DSLTYNLTDSVVEMYKEPILWSSEFQITADSIQFLANKGKISRMFLHPSPMIIAQEDSLDYNQIKGKNMTAYFNANKMRRMDVEGNGQSIFIVTDEETKDKIGLNYTECTDLILYFKDSKLDAVNYEVKPNSVTTPYQDVEEKNRYLKGFNWRGSEQPKCKEDIFIE
;
A
#
# COMPACT_ATOMS: atom_id res chain seq x y z
N ASP A 1 3.56 -0.65 18.23
CA ASP A 1 4.29 -1.67 17.45
C ASP A 1 5.21 -2.51 18.33
N SER A 2 5.39 -3.78 17.97
CA SER A 2 6.45 -4.64 18.49
C SER A 2 7.19 -5.29 17.32
N LEU A 3 8.52 -5.14 17.29
CA LEU A 3 9.41 -5.73 16.29
C LEU A 3 10.17 -6.90 16.92
N THR A 4 10.11 -8.07 16.29
CA THR A 4 10.89 -9.25 16.70
C THR A 4 11.86 -9.62 15.58
N TYR A 5 13.14 -9.72 15.94
CA TYR A 5 14.20 -10.19 15.05
C TYR A 5 14.68 -11.55 15.54
N ASN A 6 14.53 -12.59 14.72
CA ASN A 6 15.21 -13.86 14.92
C ASN A 6 16.43 -13.87 13.98
N LEU A 7 17.65 -13.88 14.53
CA LEU A 7 18.90 -13.81 13.75
C LEU A 7 19.33 -15.17 13.18
N THR A 8 18.72 -16.27 13.66
CA THR A 8 19.05 -17.63 13.21
C THR A 8 18.28 -17.99 11.95
N ASP A 9 17.03 -17.52 11.86
CA ASP A 9 16.17 -17.68 10.69
C ASP A 9 16.15 -16.37 9.92
N SER A 10 16.22 -16.38 8.60
CA SER A 10 16.25 -15.19 7.74
C SER A 10 14.90 -14.42 7.72
N VAL A 11 14.31 -14.17 8.89
CA VAL A 11 12.92 -13.74 9.09
C VAL A 11 12.83 -12.59 10.10
N VAL A 12 12.12 -11.53 9.72
CA VAL A 12 11.82 -10.37 10.58
C VAL A 12 10.32 -10.22 10.69
N GLU A 13 9.78 -10.04 11.88
CA GLU A 13 8.33 -9.97 12.10
C GLU A 13 7.93 -8.71 12.88
N MET A 14 6.86 -8.06 12.42
CA MET A 14 6.24 -6.91 13.04
C MET A 14 4.78 -7.24 13.38
N TYR A 15 4.36 -6.88 14.59
CA TYR A 15 3.02 -7.08 15.10
C TYR A 15 2.51 -5.82 15.82
N LYS A 16 1.20 -5.79 16.09
CA LYS A 16 0.46 -4.70 16.78
C LYS A 16 0.39 -3.43 15.93
N GLU A 17 -0.42 -3.47 14.88
CA GLU A 17 -0.66 -2.37 13.94
C GLU A 17 0.62 -1.83 13.25
N PRO A 18 1.47 -2.72 12.71
CA PRO A 18 2.70 -2.31 12.06
C PRO A 18 2.45 -1.35 10.89
N ILE A 19 3.32 -0.36 10.78
CA ILE A 19 3.36 0.60 9.69
C ILE A 19 4.72 0.56 9.00
N LEU A 20 4.69 0.46 7.68
CA LEU A 20 5.86 0.58 6.83
C LEU A 20 5.70 1.78 5.91
N TRP A 21 6.71 2.65 5.92
CA TRP A 21 6.81 3.76 4.99
C TRP A 21 7.76 3.40 3.84
N SER A 22 7.26 3.49 2.60
CA SER A 22 8.04 3.25 1.39
C SER A 22 7.76 4.31 0.35
N SER A 23 8.72 5.23 0.14
CA SER A 23 8.51 6.42 -0.70
C SER A 23 7.26 7.21 -0.26
N GLU A 24 6.23 7.27 -1.10
CA GLU A 24 4.95 7.93 -0.83
C GLU A 24 3.90 7.01 -0.19
N PHE A 25 4.20 5.71 -0.05
CA PHE A 25 3.26 4.71 0.44
C PHE A 25 3.37 4.54 1.96
N GLN A 26 2.22 4.62 2.62
CA GLN A 26 1.97 3.97 3.89
C GLN A 26 1.45 2.56 3.61
N ILE A 27 2.10 1.56 4.20
CA ILE A 27 1.70 0.16 4.07
C ILE A 27 1.45 -0.39 5.48
N THR A 28 0.24 -0.89 5.73
CA THR A 28 -0.16 -1.47 7.02
C THR A 28 -0.78 -2.85 6.82
N ALA A 29 -0.76 -3.65 7.90
CA ALA A 29 -1.48 -4.91 8.04
C ALA A 29 -1.54 -5.27 9.53
N ASP A 30 -2.21 -6.35 9.90
CA ASP A 30 -2.19 -6.83 11.28
C ASP A 30 -0.82 -7.42 11.66
N SER A 31 -0.16 -8.08 10.70
CA SER A 31 1.22 -8.57 10.79
C SER A 31 1.97 -8.36 9.48
N ILE A 32 3.24 -8.00 9.60
CA ILE A 32 4.19 -7.90 8.48
C ILE A 32 5.38 -8.80 8.77
N GLN A 33 5.70 -9.71 7.85
CA GLN A 33 6.87 -10.57 7.92
C GLN A 33 7.78 -10.33 6.71
N PHE A 34 9.08 -10.20 6.93
CA PHE A 34 10.08 -10.11 5.86
C PHE A 34 10.94 -11.38 5.82
N LEU A 35 11.21 -11.87 4.62
CA LEU A 35 12.27 -12.85 4.37
C LEU A 35 13.53 -12.14 3.90
N ALA A 36 14.52 -12.06 4.78
CA ALA A 36 15.77 -11.35 4.56
C ALA A 36 16.99 -12.19 4.95
N ASN A 37 17.93 -12.37 4.01
CA ASN A 37 19.19 -13.08 4.26
C ASN A 37 20.37 -12.13 3.98
N LYS A 38 21.28 -11.96 4.95
CA LYS A 38 22.46 -11.09 4.84
C LYS A 38 22.13 -9.68 4.31
N GLY A 39 21.06 -9.08 4.84
CA GLY A 39 20.61 -7.73 4.47
C GLY A 39 19.93 -7.64 3.10
N LYS A 40 19.65 -8.77 2.43
CA LYS A 40 18.88 -8.82 1.19
C LYS A 40 17.47 -9.31 1.45
N ILE A 41 16.49 -8.44 1.25
CA ILE A 41 15.06 -8.77 1.33
C ILE A 41 14.66 -9.45 0.03
N SER A 42 13.95 -10.58 0.15
CA SER A 42 13.41 -11.34 -0.98
C SER A 42 11.89 -11.20 -1.07
N ARG A 43 11.19 -11.30 0.07
CA ARG A 43 9.74 -11.19 0.17
C ARG A 43 9.31 -10.43 1.42
N MET A 44 8.14 -9.82 1.35
CA MET A 44 7.39 -9.31 2.49
C MET A 44 5.97 -9.86 2.40
N PHE A 45 5.49 -10.44 3.50
CA PHE A 45 4.12 -10.95 3.64
C PHE A 45 3.35 -10.01 4.55
N LEU A 46 2.13 -9.67 4.15
CA LEU A 46 1.23 -8.82 4.90
C LEU A 46 -0.08 -9.55 5.12
N HIS A 47 -0.35 -9.91 6.38
CA HIS A 47 -1.54 -10.69 6.70
C HIS A 47 -2.04 -10.43 8.14
N PRO A 48 -3.35 -10.60 8.37
CA PRO A 48 -4.43 -10.29 7.43
C PRO A 48 -4.61 -8.76 7.25
N SER A 49 -5.59 -8.39 6.44
CA SER A 49 -6.12 -7.02 6.30
C SER A 49 -5.12 -5.95 5.84
N PRO A 50 -4.28 -6.21 4.82
CA PRO A 50 -3.32 -5.22 4.36
C PRO A 50 -4.00 -4.02 3.66
N MET A 51 -3.41 -2.84 3.85
CA MET A 51 -3.81 -1.59 3.20
C MET A 51 -2.55 -0.84 2.73
N ILE A 52 -2.62 -0.32 1.51
CA ILE A 52 -1.66 0.63 0.95
C ILE A 52 -2.38 1.94 0.77
N ILE A 53 -1.78 3.03 1.26
CA ILE A 53 -2.29 4.38 1.11
C ILE A 53 -1.16 5.26 0.55
N ALA A 54 -1.44 5.99 -0.52
CA ALA A 54 -0.60 7.08 -1.00
C ALA A 54 -1.42 8.37 -0.94
N GLN A 55 -0.84 9.41 -0.35
CA GLN A 55 -1.45 10.72 -0.28
C GLN A 55 -1.26 11.47 -1.60
N GLU A 56 -2.35 11.88 -2.24
CA GLU A 56 -2.32 12.73 -3.44
C GLU A 56 -2.26 14.21 -3.03
N ASP A 57 -3.10 14.61 -2.07
CA ASP A 57 -3.04 15.93 -1.44
C ASP A 57 -3.60 15.91 -0.01
N SER A 58 -3.94 17.09 0.53
CA SER A 58 -4.44 17.20 1.90
C SER A 58 -5.74 16.45 2.17
N LEU A 59 -6.54 16.15 1.15
CA LEU A 59 -7.87 15.56 1.28
C LEU A 59 -8.02 14.23 0.53
N ASP A 60 -7.15 13.95 -0.43
CA ASP A 60 -7.28 12.77 -1.28
C ASP A 60 -6.15 11.77 -1.18
N TYR A 61 -6.53 10.50 -1.33
CA TYR A 61 -5.67 9.36 -1.13
C TYR A 61 -5.97 8.26 -2.14
N ASN A 62 -4.92 7.79 -2.80
CA ASN A 62 -4.93 6.55 -3.54
C ASN A 62 -4.80 5.38 -2.56
N GLN A 63 -5.64 4.36 -2.72
CA GLN A 63 -5.83 3.31 -1.72
C GLN A 63 -5.94 1.95 -2.39
N ILE A 64 -5.34 0.93 -1.77
CA ILE A 64 -5.42 -0.46 -2.23
C ILE A 64 -5.53 -1.38 -1.02
N LYS A 65 -6.44 -2.35 -1.05
CA LYS A 65 -6.56 -3.39 -0.03
C LYS A 65 -6.89 -4.76 -0.62
N GLY A 66 -6.69 -5.79 0.20
CA GLY A 66 -7.08 -7.17 -0.06
C GLY A 66 -7.21 -7.95 1.24
N LYS A 67 -7.26 -9.28 1.15
CA LYS A 67 -7.18 -10.16 2.34
C LYS A 67 -5.74 -10.36 2.79
N ASN A 68 -4.84 -10.59 1.83
CA ASN A 68 -3.40 -10.74 2.05
C ASN A 68 -2.63 -10.04 0.93
N MET A 69 -1.37 -9.69 1.21
CA MET A 69 -0.45 -9.20 0.19
C MET A 69 0.91 -9.88 0.30
N THR A 70 1.55 -10.11 -0.84
CA THR A 70 2.95 -10.57 -0.92
C THR A 70 3.74 -9.64 -1.82
N ALA A 71 4.74 -8.96 -1.25
CA ALA A 71 5.65 -8.12 -2.02
C ALA A 71 6.95 -8.85 -2.36
N TYR A 72 7.43 -8.65 -3.58
CA TYR A 72 8.62 -9.27 -4.14
C TYR A 72 9.69 -8.20 -4.38
N PHE A 73 10.91 -8.50 -3.92
CA PHE A 73 12.03 -7.58 -3.95
C PHE A 73 13.13 -8.08 -4.89
N ASN A 74 13.78 -7.15 -5.58
CA ASN A 74 15.02 -7.38 -6.30
C ASN A 74 16.00 -6.27 -5.95
N ALA A 75 17.19 -6.65 -5.47
CA ALA A 75 18.22 -5.74 -4.97
C ALA A 75 17.66 -4.73 -3.95
N ASN A 76 16.88 -5.23 -2.98
CA ASN A 76 16.19 -4.46 -1.93
C ASN A 76 15.20 -3.40 -2.44
N LYS A 77 14.84 -3.42 -3.72
CA LYS A 77 13.77 -2.59 -4.29
C LYS A 77 12.54 -3.45 -4.53
N MET A 78 11.39 -2.97 -4.05
CA MET A 78 10.10 -3.60 -4.35
C MET A 78 9.85 -3.53 -5.85
N ARG A 79 9.46 -4.65 -6.48
CA ARG A 79 9.20 -4.75 -7.93
C ARG A 79 7.77 -5.12 -8.24
N ARG A 80 7.17 -5.93 -7.37
CA ARG A 80 5.82 -6.45 -7.55
C ARG A 80 5.18 -6.66 -6.20
N MET A 81 3.89 -6.43 -6.10
CA MET A 81 3.09 -6.85 -4.96
C MET A 81 1.82 -7.55 -5.46
N ASP A 82 1.60 -8.76 -5.00
CA ASP A 82 0.38 -9.52 -5.26
C ASP A 82 -0.60 -9.24 -4.13
N VAL A 83 -1.82 -8.85 -4.49
CA VAL A 83 -2.93 -8.57 -3.58
C VAL A 83 -3.99 -9.63 -3.81
N GLU A 84 -4.19 -10.48 -2.81
CA GLU A 84 -5.00 -11.70 -2.94
C GLU A 84 -6.30 -11.58 -2.15
N GLY A 85 -7.40 -11.92 -2.81
CA GLY A 85 -8.74 -12.02 -2.27
C GLY A 85 -9.39 -10.67 -1.97
N ASN A 86 -10.53 -10.42 -2.61
CA ASN A 86 -11.32 -9.20 -2.45
C ASN A 86 -10.45 -7.94 -2.63
N GLY A 87 -9.69 -7.91 -3.73
CA GLY A 87 -8.91 -6.75 -4.13
C GLY A 87 -9.83 -5.56 -4.33
N GLN A 88 -9.49 -4.42 -3.71
CA GLN A 88 -10.22 -3.17 -3.86
C GLN A 88 -9.22 -2.02 -4.01
N SER A 89 -9.53 -1.07 -4.87
CA SER A 89 -8.75 0.16 -5.03
C SER A 89 -9.64 1.39 -5.14
N ILE A 90 -9.09 2.52 -4.70
CA ILE A 90 -9.58 3.86 -5.00
C ILE A 90 -8.41 4.62 -5.61
N PHE A 91 -8.61 5.19 -6.79
CA PHE A 91 -7.66 6.09 -7.45
C PHE A 91 -8.30 7.41 -7.85
N ILE A 92 -7.63 8.52 -7.56
CA ILE A 92 -8.01 9.83 -8.08
C ILE A 92 -7.62 9.90 -9.55
N VAL A 93 -8.59 10.26 -10.40
CA VAL A 93 -8.40 10.46 -11.82
C VAL A 93 -8.17 11.95 -12.06
N THR A 94 -7.03 12.28 -12.65
CA THR A 94 -6.66 13.65 -12.99
C THR A 94 -6.58 13.83 -14.51
N ASP A 95 -6.90 15.03 -14.97
CA ASP A 95 -6.65 15.44 -16.35
C ASP A 95 -5.13 15.60 -16.58
N GLU A 96 -4.63 15.05 -17.68
CA GLU A 96 -3.20 15.06 -17.96
C GLU A 96 -2.65 16.46 -18.27
N GLU A 97 -3.43 17.34 -18.88
CA GLU A 97 -3.02 18.68 -19.29
C GLU A 97 -3.22 19.69 -18.15
N THR A 98 -4.41 19.72 -17.54
CA THR A 98 -4.75 20.74 -16.55
C THR A 98 -4.37 20.35 -15.13
N LYS A 99 -4.17 19.05 -14.86
CA LYS A 99 -4.01 18.46 -13.53
C LYS A 99 -5.23 18.58 -12.63
N ASP A 100 -6.38 18.93 -13.19
CA ASP A 100 -7.64 18.97 -12.45
C ASP A 100 -8.10 17.56 -12.10
N LYS A 101 -8.71 17.39 -10.92
CA LYS A 101 -9.33 16.14 -10.52
C LYS A 101 -10.67 15.99 -11.22
N ILE A 102 -10.80 14.99 -12.06
CA ILE A 102 -11.99 14.76 -12.89
C ILE A 102 -12.84 13.60 -12.39
N GLY A 103 -12.25 12.68 -11.61
CA GLY A 103 -13.01 11.57 -11.05
C GLY A 103 -12.33 10.86 -9.88
N LEU A 104 -13.09 9.99 -9.24
CA LEU A 104 -12.62 8.97 -8.33
C LEU A 104 -13.02 7.62 -8.92
N ASN A 105 -12.02 6.79 -9.23
CA ASN A 105 -12.21 5.44 -9.71
C ASN A 105 -12.17 4.47 -8.54
N TYR A 106 -13.26 3.77 -8.29
CA TYR A 106 -13.33 2.62 -7.39
C TYR A 106 -13.33 1.34 -8.22
N THR A 107 -12.44 0.41 -7.89
CA THR A 107 -12.40 -0.91 -8.54
C THR A 107 -12.40 -2.01 -7.49
N GLU A 108 -13.19 -3.06 -7.73
CA GLU A 108 -13.18 -4.31 -6.98
C GLU A 108 -12.89 -5.49 -7.91
N CYS A 109 -12.14 -6.48 -7.43
CA CYS A 109 -11.77 -7.67 -8.18
C CYS A 109 -11.47 -8.84 -7.24
N THR A 110 -11.15 -10.01 -7.81
CA THR A 110 -10.70 -11.14 -6.98
C THR A 110 -9.31 -10.86 -6.43
N ASP A 111 -8.36 -10.60 -7.33
CA ASP A 111 -6.95 -10.36 -7.03
C ASP A 111 -6.45 -9.17 -7.88
N LEU A 112 -5.38 -8.51 -7.46
CA LEU A 112 -4.69 -7.51 -8.29
C LEU A 112 -3.17 -7.56 -8.07
N ILE A 113 -2.43 -7.13 -9.08
CA ILE A 113 -0.96 -7.10 -9.07
C ILE A 113 -0.49 -5.66 -9.24
N LEU A 114 0.35 -5.21 -8.34
CA LEU A 114 1.03 -3.92 -8.41
C LEU A 114 2.44 -4.13 -8.95
N TYR A 115 2.83 -3.31 -9.91
CA TYR A 115 4.21 -3.26 -10.42
C TYR A 115 4.86 -1.95 -10.02
N PHE A 116 6.13 -2.04 -9.63
CA PHE A 116 6.89 -0.91 -9.13
C PHE A 116 8.17 -0.67 -9.94
N LYS A 117 8.39 0.58 -10.30
CA LYS A 117 9.59 1.06 -10.99
C LYS A 117 10.15 2.26 -10.23
N ASP A 118 11.45 2.22 -9.97
CA ASP A 118 12.17 3.27 -9.21
C ASP A 118 11.49 3.65 -7.87
N SER A 119 10.97 2.63 -7.18
CA SER A 119 10.25 2.75 -5.90
C SER A 119 8.92 3.50 -5.97
N LYS A 120 8.37 3.69 -7.17
CA LYS A 120 7.05 4.26 -7.43
C LYS A 120 6.12 3.20 -8.04
N LEU A 121 4.81 3.39 -7.87
CA LEU A 121 3.82 2.56 -8.55
C LEU A 121 3.87 2.86 -10.05
N ASP A 122 4.04 1.81 -10.86
CA ASP A 122 4.19 1.89 -12.32
C ASP A 122 2.94 1.38 -13.03
N ALA A 123 2.35 0.28 -12.53
CA ALA A 123 1.13 -0.28 -13.09
C ALA A 123 0.31 -1.05 -12.03
N VAL A 124 -1.00 -1.13 -12.28
CA VAL A 124 -1.94 -1.97 -11.53
C VAL A 124 -2.68 -2.87 -12.52
N ASN A 125 -2.57 -4.18 -12.33
CA ASN A 125 -3.29 -5.17 -13.11
C ASN A 125 -4.38 -5.78 -12.25
N TYR A 126 -5.63 -5.65 -12.65
CA TYR A 126 -6.76 -6.25 -11.97
C TYR A 126 -7.07 -7.62 -12.58
N GLU A 127 -7.10 -8.65 -11.74
CA GLU A 127 -7.28 -10.04 -12.15
C GLU A 127 -8.66 -10.55 -11.74
N VAL A 128 -9.30 -11.27 -12.66
CA VAL A 128 -10.57 -11.98 -12.48
C VAL A 128 -11.73 -11.10 -12.00
N LYS A 129 -12.63 -10.78 -12.94
CA LYS A 129 -13.89 -10.03 -12.71
C LYS A 129 -13.69 -8.63 -12.11
N PRO A 130 -12.86 -7.75 -12.71
CA PRO A 130 -12.81 -6.37 -12.28
C PRO A 130 -14.17 -5.70 -12.53
N ASN A 131 -14.74 -5.13 -11.48
CA ASN A 131 -15.87 -4.21 -11.56
C ASN A 131 -15.37 -2.82 -11.16
N SER A 132 -15.54 -1.85 -12.05
CA SER A 132 -14.95 -0.52 -11.90
C SER A 132 -16.01 0.55 -12.11
N VAL A 133 -16.04 1.52 -11.19
CA VAL A 133 -16.97 2.65 -11.20
C VAL A 133 -16.16 3.94 -11.04
N THR A 134 -16.24 4.81 -12.04
CA THR A 134 -15.69 6.17 -11.95
C THR A 134 -16.80 7.14 -11.64
N THR A 135 -16.69 7.82 -10.50
CA THR A 135 -17.61 8.90 -10.11
C THR A 135 -16.96 10.24 -10.45
N PRO A 136 -17.65 11.17 -11.14
CA PRO A 136 -17.12 12.53 -11.34
C PRO A 136 -16.72 13.15 -10.01
N TYR A 137 -15.57 13.82 -9.97
CA TYR A 137 -14.95 14.22 -8.69
C TYR A 137 -15.86 15.09 -7.81
N GLN A 138 -16.65 15.96 -8.42
CA GLN A 138 -17.63 16.83 -7.76
C GLN A 138 -18.84 16.08 -7.16
N ASP A 139 -19.13 14.87 -7.65
CA ASP A 139 -20.26 14.05 -7.22
C ASP A 139 -19.85 13.00 -6.17
N VAL A 140 -18.56 12.96 -5.80
CA VAL A 140 -18.03 12.01 -4.81
C VAL A 140 -18.52 12.41 -3.41
N GLU A 141 -19.42 11.60 -2.88
CA GLU A 141 -19.80 11.69 -1.47
C GLU A 141 -18.64 11.31 -0.54
N GLU A 142 -18.52 12.01 0.60
CA GLU A 142 -17.46 11.79 1.59
C GLU A 142 -17.33 10.33 2.03
N LYS A 143 -18.46 9.64 2.22
CA LYS A 143 -18.50 8.23 2.63
C LYS A 143 -17.86 7.27 1.62
N ASN A 144 -17.72 7.69 0.35
CA ASN A 144 -17.19 6.89 -0.75
C ASN A 144 -15.70 7.20 -1.03
N ARG A 145 -15.09 8.17 -0.34
CA ARG A 145 -13.68 8.55 -0.55
C ARG A 145 -12.69 7.52 -0.02
N TYR A 146 -13.12 6.69 0.94
CA TYR A 146 -12.22 5.82 1.69
C TYR A 146 -12.67 4.37 1.70
N LEU A 147 -11.72 3.47 1.48
CA LEU A 147 -11.93 2.04 1.66
C LEU A 147 -12.10 1.73 3.15
N LYS A 148 -12.92 0.72 3.47
CA LYS A 148 -13.08 0.26 4.87
C LYS A 148 -11.71 -0.10 5.48
N GLY A 149 -11.41 0.46 6.64
CA GLY A 149 -10.13 0.28 7.32
C GLY A 149 -9.08 1.33 6.96
N PHE A 150 -9.44 2.35 6.18
CA PHE A 150 -8.58 3.50 5.93
C PHE A 150 -8.19 4.17 7.25
N ASN A 151 -6.88 4.39 7.41
CA ASN A 151 -6.29 5.10 8.52
C ASN A 151 -4.95 5.70 8.05
N TRP A 152 -4.96 6.98 7.68
CA TRP A 152 -3.72 7.69 7.33
C TRP A 152 -2.99 8.15 8.59
N ARG A 153 -1.75 7.69 8.76
CA ARG A 153 -0.87 7.93 9.91
C ARG A 153 0.32 8.82 9.53
N GLY A 154 0.15 9.75 8.58
CA GLY A 154 1.23 10.60 8.06
C GLY A 154 2.01 11.41 9.10
N SER A 155 1.44 11.65 10.29
CA SER A 155 2.15 12.24 11.44
C SER A 155 3.29 11.37 11.98
N GLU A 156 3.25 10.06 11.70
CA GLU A 156 4.22 9.06 12.13
C GLU A 156 5.24 8.72 11.05
N GLN A 157 5.17 9.37 9.89
CA GLN A 157 6.15 9.19 8.82
C GLN A 157 7.51 9.77 9.27
N PRO A 158 8.58 8.95 9.32
CA PRO A 158 9.92 9.46 9.61
C PRO A 158 10.32 10.51 8.57
N LYS A 159 10.68 11.72 9.02
CA LYS A 159 11.09 12.82 8.15
C LYS A 159 12.60 12.85 7.97
N CYS A 160 13.34 12.35 8.96
CA CYS A 160 14.79 12.19 8.89
C CYS A 160 15.24 10.87 9.51
N LYS A 161 16.53 10.52 9.35
CA LYS A 161 17.07 9.24 9.84
C LYS A 161 17.04 9.16 11.37
N GLU A 162 17.13 10.32 12.03
CA GLU A 162 17.08 10.46 13.48
C GLU A 162 15.71 10.07 14.05
N ASP A 163 14.63 10.20 13.26
CA ASP A 163 13.27 9.81 13.67
C ASP A 163 13.07 8.28 13.75
N ILE A 164 14.03 7.48 13.25
CA ILE A 164 13.97 6.01 13.25
C ILE A 164 14.41 5.43 14.60
N PHE A 165 15.20 6.18 15.38
CA PHE A 165 15.74 5.76 16.69
C PHE A 165 15.16 6.62 17.80
N ILE A 166 13.85 6.53 18.02
CA ILE A 166 13.23 7.13 19.20
C ILE A 166 13.31 6.07 20.32
N GLU A 167 14.19 6.31 21.29
CA GLU A 167 14.30 5.54 22.55
C GLU A 167 13.06 5.70 23.45
#